data_AF-A0A537DZQ5-F1
#
_entry.id   AF-A0A537DZQ5-F1
#
_cell.length_a   1.000
_cell.length_b   1.000
_cell.length_c   1.000
_cell.angle_alpha   90.00
_cell.angle_beta   90.00
_cell.angle_gamma   90.00
#
_symmetry.space_group_name_H-M   'P 1'
#
loop_
_entity.id
_entity.type
_entity.pdbx_description
1 polymer ?
#
loop_
_entity_poly.entity_id
_entity_poly.type
_entity_poly.pdbx_seq_one_letter_code
_entity_poly.pdbx_strand_id
1 'polypeptide(L)'
;MQVSPHHWRPSDDQLDQIFGTPNKMFLNPYIGFSRDTRQLTNKGLMEQEFENPESFTGHGTLQNPKYVAPTWDEVYGMMIELARQIKSSGYSPQVIVGVSRGGWPPARIMSDLLENPNLANMKVEFYKNIGVTAQRPQITQPVTSAVIGKRVLVVDDVADSGQSLRIAHRHLRQKGAQEIRVCTLYLKPKSIFKPNHYAKTTSKWIIFPWERLEAINLIKRNLGSRGNSINVIRELKGSGLSASLIRSLWALAYDN
;
A
#
# COMPACT_ATOMS: atom_id res chain seq x y z
N MET A 1 23.61 -43.45 6.11
CA MET A 1 22.37 -43.44 5.31
C MET A 1 21.74 -42.06 5.45
N GLN A 2 21.72 -41.30 4.36
CA GLN A 2 21.11 -39.96 4.27
C GLN A 2 19.58 -40.07 4.18
N VAL A 3 18.86 -39.14 4.80
CA VAL A 3 17.44 -38.85 4.52
C VAL A 3 17.35 -37.39 4.08
N SER A 4 16.88 -37.17 2.86
CA SER A 4 16.52 -35.84 2.33
C SER A 4 15.06 -35.52 2.67
N PRO A 5 14.71 -34.28 3.05
CA PRO A 5 13.32 -33.86 3.17
C PRO A 5 12.83 -33.31 1.82
N HIS A 6 11.90 -34.03 1.19
CA HIS A 6 11.21 -33.56 -0.01
C HIS A 6 10.38 -32.32 0.30
N HIS A 7 10.75 -31.18 -0.28
CA HIS A 7 9.91 -29.99 -0.38
C HIS A 7 8.88 -30.20 -1.49
N TRP A 8 7.61 -30.32 -1.13
CA TRP A 8 6.50 -30.25 -2.09
C TRP A 8 6.18 -28.77 -2.35
N ARG A 9 6.20 -28.34 -3.61
CA ARG A 9 5.66 -27.05 -4.07
C ARG A 9 4.59 -27.35 -5.15
N PRO A 10 3.34 -26.90 -4.99
CA PRO A 10 2.33 -27.06 -6.02
C PRO A 10 2.66 -26.19 -7.25
N SER A 11 2.25 -26.64 -8.43
CA SER A 11 2.32 -25.85 -9.65
C SER A 11 1.29 -24.71 -9.65
N ASP A 12 1.49 -23.68 -10.47
CA ASP A 12 0.58 -22.53 -10.57
C ASP A 12 -0.87 -22.97 -10.91
N ASP A 13 -1.03 -23.99 -11.75
CA ASP A 13 -2.34 -24.60 -12.07
C ASP A 13 -3.03 -25.26 -10.86
N GLN A 14 -2.26 -25.76 -9.89
CA GLN A 14 -2.79 -26.31 -8.64
C GLN A 14 -3.17 -25.20 -7.66
N LEU A 15 -2.49 -24.06 -7.69
CA LEU A 15 -2.85 -22.90 -6.87
C LEU A 15 -4.18 -22.30 -7.34
N ASP A 16 -4.43 -22.25 -8.65
CA ASP A 16 -5.68 -21.74 -9.22
C ASP A 16 -6.89 -22.61 -8.88
N GLN A 17 -6.71 -23.93 -8.74
CA GLN A 17 -7.76 -24.84 -8.25
C GLN A 17 -8.01 -24.71 -6.73
N ILE A 18 -7.00 -24.30 -5.96
CA ILE A 18 -7.10 -24.14 -4.50
C ILE A 18 -7.76 -22.81 -4.12
N PHE A 19 -7.42 -21.72 -4.84
CA PHE A 19 -7.89 -20.37 -4.49
C PHE A 19 -9.13 -19.93 -5.26
N GLY A 20 -9.45 -20.57 -6.39
CA GLY A 20 -10.61 -20.23 -7.22
C GLY A 20 -10.50 -18.83 -7.86
N THR A 21 -11.04 -18.68 -9.06
CA THR A 21 -11.10 -17.37 -9.74
C THR A 21 -12.06 -16.41 -9.01
N PRO A 22 -11.69 -15.16 -8.72
CA PRO A 22 -12.54 -14.27 -7.92
C PRO A 22 -13.63 -13.60 -8.76
N ASN A 23 -14.90 -13.99 -8.55
CA ASN A 23 -16.01 -13.07 -8.23
C ASN A 23 -17.38 -13.78 -8.20
N LYS A 24 -18.02 -13.81 -7.02
CA LYS A 24 -19.26 -13.06 -6.71
C LYS A 24 -19.65 -13.26 -5.25
N MET A 25 -19.83 -12.14 -4.55
CA MET A 25 -20.50 -12.04 -3.25
C MET A 25 -21.90 -12.67 -3.30
N PHE A 26 -22.31 -13.43 -2.27
CA PHE A 26 -23.39 -13.10 -1.32
C PHE A 26 -23.59 -14.22 -0.27
N LEU A 27 -23.40 -13.85 1.01
CA LEU A 27 -24.11 -14.20 2.27
C LEU A 27 -24.34 -15.67 2.76
N ASN A 28 -23.68 -15.94 3.91
CA ASN A 28 -24.17 -16.52 5.19
C ASN A 28 -24.45 -18.06 5.33
N PRO A 29 -24.48 -18.63 6.57
CA PRO A 29 -23.67 -19.80 6.92
C PRO A 29 -24.51 -20.99 7.42
N TYR A 30 -23.82 -22.06 7.81
CA TYR A 30 -24.29 -23.20 8.61
C TYR A 30 -24.98 -24.39 7.92
N ILE A 31 -24.39 -25.55 8.25
CA ILE A 31 -24.93 -26.91 8.37
C ILE A 31 -24.86 -27.81 7.13
N GLY A 32 -24.13 -28.92 7.34
CA GLY A 32 -24.64 -30.24 6.99
C GLY A 32 -23.85 -30.99 5.92
N PHE A 33 -22.78 -31.67 6.33
CA PHE A 33 -22.35 -32.87 5.62
C PHE A 33 -23.49 -33.90 5.63
N SER A 34 -24.07 -34.18 4.47
CA SER A 34 -24.81 -35.41 4.23
C SER A 34 -24.41 -35.97 2.87
N ARG A 35 -23.91 -37.20 2.91
CA ARG A 35 -23.62 -38.04 1.75
C ARG A 35 -24.95 -38.45 1.14
N ASP A 36 -25.15 -38.21 -0.16
CA ASP A 36 -25.63 -39.30 -0.99
C ASP A 36 -25.25 -39.12 -2.45
N THR A 37 -24.70 -40.18 -3.01
CA THR A 37 -24.31 -40.30 -4.41
C THR A 37 -25.27 -41.27 -5.04
N ARG A 38 -25.98 -40.87 -6.09
CA ARG A 38 -26.49 -41.80 -7.11
C ARG A 38 -27.02 -41.04 -8.32
N GLN A 39 -26.35 -41.31 -9.44
CA GLN A 39 -26.89 -41.49 -10.79
C GLN A 39 -27.58 -40.26 -11.41
N LEU A 40 -27.05 -39.79 -12.54
CA LEU A 40 -27.62 -40.15 -13.84
C LEU A 40 -26.74 -39.64 -14.99
N THR A 41 -26.69 -40.49 -15.99
CA THR A 41 -25.90 -40.52 -17.21
C THR A 41 -26.14 -39.37 -18.20
N ASN A 42 -25.07 -39.02 -18.91
CA ASN A 42 -24.98 -38.50 -20.29
C ASN A 42 -26.30 -38.19 -21.01
N LYS A 43 -26.47 -36.91 -21.37
CA LYS A 43 -27.13 -36.51 -22.61
C LYS A 43 -26.53 -35.19 -23.08
N GLY A 44 -25.98 -35.21 -24.30
CA GLY A 44 -25.37 -34.06 -24.94
C GLY A 44 -26.38 -32.96 -25.26
N LEU A 45 -25.91 -31.72 -25.14
CA LEU A 45 -26.46 -30.50 -25.73
C LEU A 45 -25.23 -29.63 -26.02
N MET A 46 -24.88 -29.53 -27.31
CA MET A 46 -25.03 -28.31 -28.12
C MET A 46 -24.04 -27.23 -27.72
N GLU A 47 -22.96 -27.14 -28.52
CA GLU A 47 -22.11 -25.96 -28.64
C GLU A 47 -23.00 -24.75 -28.93
N GLN A 48 -23.04 -23.80 -27.99
CA GLN A 48 -23.46 -22.43 -28.26
C GLN A 48 -22.20 -21.58 -28.30
N GLU A 49 -22.02 -20.94 -29.45
CA GLU A 49 -20.99 -19.94 -29.73
C GLU A 49 -20.93 -18.91 -28.59
N PHE A 50 -19.76 -18.82 -27.95
CA PHE A 50 -19.49 -17.72 -27.03
C PHE A 50 -19.36 -16.44 -27.84
N GLU A 51 -20.42 -15.65 -27.87
CA GLU A 51 -20.33 -14.25 -28.26
C GLU A 51 -19.30 -13.53 -27.37
N ASN A 52 -18.38 -12.88 -28.06
CA ASN A 52 -17.26 -12.12 -27.54
C ASN A 52 -17.73 -10.95 -26.65
N PRO A 53 -17.37 -10.85 -25.36
CA PRO A 53 -17.77 -9.72 -24.51
C PRO A 53 -16.83 -8.51 -24.64
N GLU A 54 -16.17 -8.32 -25.78
CA GLU A 54 -15.43 -7.09 -26.09
C GLU A 54 -16.28 -6.08 -26.88
N SER A 55 -17.46 -5.71 -26.37
CA SER A 55 -18.12 -4.48 -26.83
C SER A 55 -19.23 -4.01 -25.89
N PHE A 56 -18.87 -3.41 -24.75
CA PHE A 56 -19.49 -2.19 -24.20
C PHE A 56 -19.06 -1.99 -22.74
N THR A 57 -18.19 -1.00 -22.48
CA THR A 57 -18.43 0.01 -21.43
C THR A 57 -17.45 1.16 -21.63
N GLY A 58 -17.84 2.12 -22.47
CA GLY A 58 -17.38 3.49 -22.30
C GLY A 58 -17.99 4.05 -21.02
N HIS A 59 -17.42 3.69 -19.86
CA HIS A 59 -17.62 4.43 -18.62
C HIS A 59 -16.27 5.06 -18.29
N GLY A 60 -16.06 6.30 -18.75
CA GLY A 60 -14.94 7.10 -18.29
C GLY A 60 -14.99 7.12 -16.77
N THR A 61 -14.04 6.44 -16.13
CA THR A 61 -13.93 6.44 -14.67
C THR A 61 -13.77 7.89 -14.24
N LEU A 62 -14.77 8.42 -13.51
CA LEU A 62 -14.70 9.76 -12.95
C LEU A 62 -13.41 9.86 -12.14
N GLN A 63 -12.41 10.56 -12.67
CA GLN A 63 -11.14 10.75 -11.99
C GLN A 63 -11.13 12.09 -11.26
N ASN A 64 -10.79 12.05 -9.98
CA ASN A 64 -10.57 13.28 -9.23
C ASN A 64 -9.24 13.92 -9.68
N PRO A 65 -9.22 15.24 -10.00
CA PRO A 65 -8.01 15.91 -10.45
C PRO A 65 -7.03 16.22 -9.31
N LYS A 66 -7.51 16.26 -8.06
CA LYS A 66 -6.71 16.64 -6.88
C LYS A 66 -6.27 15.46 -6.04
N TYR A 67 -7.09 14.41 -5.94
CA TYR A 67 -6.90 13.30 -5.00
C TYR A 67 -6.82 11.96 -5.71
N VAL A 68 -6.03 11.05 -5.15
CA VAL A 68 -6.03 9.62 -5.48
C VAL A 68 -5.99 8.83 -4.18
N ALA A 69 -6.83 7.81 -4.05
CA ALA A 69 -6.95 7.02 -2.84
C ALA A 69 -6.83 5.54 -3.20
N PRO A 70 -5.60 4.99 -3.25
CA PRO A 70 -5.41 3.57 -3.55
C PRO A 70 -6.07 2.70 -2.46
N THR A 71 -6.65 1.60 -2.90
CA THR A 71 -7.14 0.51 -2.05
C THR A 71 -5.97 -0.25 -1.41
N TRP A 72 -6.28 -1.09 -0.41
CA TRP A 72 -5.27 -1.98 0.20
C TRP A 72 -4.66 -2.92 -0.84
N ASP A 73 -5.49 -3.47 -1.73
CA ASP A 73 -5.03 -4.40 -2.77
C ASP A 73 -4.16 -3.71 -3.83
N GLU A 74 -4.52 -2.49 -4.24
CA GLU A 74 -3.66 -1.70 -5.12
C GLU A 74 -2.32 -1.36 -4.47
N VAL A 75 -2.31 -1.04 -3.17
CA VAL A 75 -1.07 -0.85 -2.41
C VAL A 75 -0.26 -2.15 -2.38
N TYR A 76 -0.88 -3.28 -2.09
CA TYR A 76 -0.20 -4.57 -2.05
C TYR A 76 0.40 -4.93 -3.43
N GLY A 77 -0.34 -4.72 -4.51
CA GLY A 77 0.16 -4.88 -5.88
C GLY A 77 1.37 -3.98 -6.20
N MET A 78 1.36 -2.72 -5.75
CA MET A 78 2.53 -1.84 -5.85
C MET A 78 3.72 -2.37 -5.04
N MET A 79 3.48 -2.95 -3.87
CA MET A 79 4.54 -3.52 -3.03
C MET A 79 5.16 -4.79 -3.65
N ILE A 80 4.38 -5.64 -4.31
CA ILE A 80 4.89 -6.80 -5.07
C ILE A 80 5.85 -6.33 -6.17
N GLU A 81 5.46 -5.32 -6.94
CA GLU A 81 6.31 -4.77 -8.00
C GLU A 81 7.60 -4.18 -7.43
N LEU A 82 7.52 -3.44 -6.33
CA LEU A 82 8.70 -2.89 -5.65
C LEU A 82 9.64 -4.00 -5.13
N ALA A 83 9.09 -5.07 -4.54
CA ALA A 83 9.87 -6.21 -4.10
C ALA A 83 10.59 -6.90 -5.27
N ARG A 84 9.92 -7.01 -6.43
CA ARG A 84 10.52 -7.53 -7.68
C ARG A 84 11.67 -6.65 -8.15
N GLN A 85 11.50 -5.33 -8.17
CA GLN A 85 12.57 -4.38 -8.55
C GLN A 85 13.79 -4.47 -7.63
N ILE A 86 13.56 -4.61 -6.32
CA ILE A 86 14.64 -4.77 -5.33
C ILE A 86 15.40 -6.07 -5.60
N LYS A 87 14.68 -7.19 -5.70
CA LYS A 87 15.26 -8.52 -5.97
C LYS A 87 16.03 -8.54 -7.30
N SER A 88 15.47 -8.00 -8.38
CA SER A 88 16.11 -7.99 -9.70
C SER A 88 17.35 -7.10 -9.78
N SER A 89 17.45 -6.07 -8.93
CA SER A 89 18.63 -5.20 -8.84
C SER A 89 19.83 -5.84 -8.13
N GLY A 90 19.72 -7.08 -7.66
CA GLY A 90 20.75 -7.76 -6.87
C GLY A 90 20.90 -7.22 -5.44
N TYR A 91 19.99 -6.35 -4.99
CA TYR A 91 20.05 -5.76 -3.66
C TYR A 91 19.34 -6.62 -2.63
N SER A 92 20.10 -7.13 -1.67
CA SER A 92 19.59 -7.91 -0.54
C SER A 92 19.76 -7.09 0.76
N PRO A 93 18.72 -6.37 1.23
CA PRO A 93 18.82 -5.60 2.45
C PRO A 93 18.94 -6.52 3.66
N GLN A 94 19.77 -6.13 4.62
CA GLN A 94 19.93 -6.83 5.90
C GLN A 94 19.01 -6.27 6.98
N VAL A 95 18.55 -5.02 6.83
CA VAL A 95 17.56 -4.38 7.71
C VAL A 95 16.61 -3.56 6.84
N ILE A 96 15.32 -3.60 7.17
CA ILE A 96 14.29 -2.73 6.61
C ILE A 96 13.97 -1.67 7.66
N VAL A 97 14.00 -0.39 7.29
CA VAL A 97 13.68 0.72 8.20
C VAL A 97 12.46 1.47 7.69
N GLY A 98 11.34 1.37 8.43
CA GLY A 98 10.14 2.16 8.17
C GLY A 98 10.28 3.59 8.71
N VAL A 99 9.99 4.59 7.87
CA VAL A 99 9.91 5.99 8.30
C VAL A 99 8.51 6.26 8.85
N SER A 100 8.42 6.46 10.16
CA SER A 100 7.16 6.67 10.86
C SER A 100 6.52 8.01 10.49
N ARG A 101 5.19 8.08 10.33
CA ARG A 101 4.22 6.97 10.46
C ARG A 101 3.92 6.26 9.15
N GLY A 102 3.95 6.99 8.03
CA GLY A 102 3.50 6.52 6.71
C GLY A 102 4.25 5.31 6.17
N GLY A 103 5.55 5.21 6.47
CA GLY A 103 6.38 4.07 6.09
C GLY A 103 6.14 2.77 6.87
N TRP A 104 5.36 2.77 7.95
CA TRP A 104 5.17 1.57 8.77
C TRP A 104 4.42 0.44 8.05
N PRO A 105 3.20 0.66 7.50
CA PRO A 105 2.52 -0.38 6.73
C PRO A 105 3.34 -0.93 5.56
N PRO A 106 3.94 -0.11 4.67
CA PRO A 106 4.74 -0.64 3.57
C PRO A 106 6.02 -1.32 4.07
N ALA A 107 6.67 -0.86 5.15
CA ALA A 107 7.84 -1.55 5.69
C ALA A 107 7.49 -2.95 6.21
N ARG A 108 6.33 -3.11 6.86
CA ARG A 108 5.85 -4.43 7.28
C ARG A 108 5.56 -5.32 6.08
N ILE A 109 4.87 -4.83 5.05
CA ILE A 109 4.61 -5.62 3.83
C ILE A 109 5.93 -6.01 3.15
N MET A 110 6.90 -5.10 3.06
CA MET A 110 8.20 -5.37 2.45
C MET A 110 9.01 -6.42 3.21
N SER A 111 8.90 -6.44 4.54
CA SER A 111 9.50 -7.49 5.39
C SER A 111 8.97 -8.89 5.04
N ASP A 112 7.69 -9.00 4.71
CA ASP A 112 7.08 -10.25 4.23
C ASP A 112 7.58 -10.61 2.82
N LEU A 113 7.43 -9.70 1.86
CA LEU A 113 7.73 -9.95 0.44
C LEU A 113 9.22 -10.20 0.14
N LEU A 114 10.11 -9.64 0.96
CA LEU A 114 11.55 -9.88 0.89
C LEU A 114 12.02 -10.98 1.85
N GLU A 115 11.11 -11.61 2.59
CA GLU A 115 11.41 -12.66 3.57
C GLU A 115 12.49 -12.23 4.57
N ASN A 116 12.43 -10.95 4.98
CA ASN A 116 13.40 -10.34 5.87
C ASN A 116 12.73 -9.95 7.19
N PRO A 117 13.01 -10.67 8.31
CA PRO A 117 12.39 -10.39 9.60
C PRO A 117 13.03 -9.20 10.34
N ASN A 118 14.16 -8.67 9.87
CA ASN A 118 14.89 -7.58 10.53
C ASN A 118 14.25 -6.23 10.21
N LEU A 119 13.18 -5.91 10.93
CA LEU A 119 12.44 -4.66 10.80
C LEU A 119 12.85 -3.68 11.91
N ALA A 120 13.09 -2.43 11.52
CA ALA A 120 13.39 -1.31 12.39
C ALA A 120 12.55 -0.10 12.01
N ASN A 121 12.48 0.88 12.90
CA ASN A 121 11.71 2.10 12.71
C ASN A 121 12.57 3.33 12.97
N MET A 122 12.19 4.47 12.38
CA MET A 122 12.62 5.79 12.82
C MET A 122 11.47 6.78 12.67
N LYS A 123 11.51 7.92 13.35
CA LYS A 123 10.46 8.95 13.23
C LYS A 123 11.07 10.27 12.76
N VAL A 124 10.46 10.82 11.71
CA VAL A 124 10.78 12.14 11.16
C VAL A 124 9.55 13.03 11.31
N GLU A 125 9.72 14.19 11.93
CA GLU A 125 8.66 15.18 12.13
C GLU A 125 9.07 16.55 11.56
N PHE A 126 8.08 17.29 11.07
CA PHE A 126 8.28 18.64 10.55
C PHE A 126 7.94 19.67 11.63
N TYR A 127 8.96 20.33 12.18
CA TYR A 127 8.78 21.38 13.18
C TYR A 127 8.77 22.76 12.55
N LYS A 128 7.91 23.63 13.06
CA LYS A 128 8.02 25.09 12.86
C LYS A 128 8.84 25.65 14.02
N ASN A 129 9.98 26.25 13.72
CA ASN A 129 10.70 27.06 14.71
C ASN A 129 9.96 28.38 14.89
N ILE A 130 9.90 28.89 16.13
CA ILE A 130 9.34 30.21 16.42
C ILE A 130 10.09 31.26 15.60
N GLY A 131 9.36 32.07 14.83
CA GLY A 131 9.94 33.09 13.94
C GLY A 131 10.38 32.58 12.56
N VAL A 132 10.16 31.31 12.21
CA VAL A 132 10.49 30.75 10.89
C VAL A 132 9.23 30.24 10.19
N THR A 133 8.98 30.72 8.97
CA THR A 133 7.82 30.31 8.17
C THR A 133 7.95 28.88 7.63
N ALA A 134 9.18 28.41 7.41
CA ALA A 134 9.47 27.10 6.83
C ALA A 134 9.63 26.01 7.89
N GLN A 135 8.91 24.90 7.70
CA GLN A 135 9.10 23.69 8.49
C GLN A 135 10.41 22.98 8.12
N ARG A 136 11.17 22.52 9.11
CA ARG A 136 12.35 21.67 8.90
C ARG A 136 12.08 20.26 9.41
N PRO A 137 12.46 19.21 8.64
CA PRO A 137 12.34 17.85 9.13
C PRO A 137 13.40 17.62 10.22
N GLN A 138 13.01 16.90 11.27
CA GLN A 138 13.87 16.50 12.38
C GLN A 138 13.62 15.04 12.71
N ILE A 139 14.70 14.32 13.05
CA ILE A 139 14.58 12.97 13.60
C ILE A 139 14.25 13.09 15.08
N THR A 140 13.06 12.65 15.45
CA THR A 140 12.57 12.67 16.84
C THR A 140 12.71 11.32 17.51
N GLN A 141 12.75 10.25 16.71
CA GLN A 141 13.10 8.91 17.15
C GLN A 141 14.17 8.37 16.19
N PRO A 142 15.43 8.23 16.66
CA PRO A 142 16.48 7.59 15.89
C PRO A 142 16.10 6.16 15.48
N VAL A 143 16.80 5.62 14.48
CA VAL A 143 16.66 4.21 14.10
C VAL A 143 16.73 3.28 15.32
N THR A 144 15.74 2.40 15.45
CA THR A 144 15.55 1.53 16.64
C THR A 144 16.48 0.31 16.66
N SER A 145 17.33 0.13 15.66
CA SER A 145 18.22 -1.04 15.54
C SER A 145 19.59 -0.65 15.00
N ALA A 146 20.60 -1.46 15.32
CA ALA A 146 21.96 -1.25 14.82
C ALA A 146 22.04 -1.47 13.31
N VAL A 147 22.57 -0.47 12.60
CA VAL A 147 22.73 -0.46 11.13
C VAL A 147 24.19 -0.44 10.67
N ILE A 148 25.14 -0.42 11.60
CA ILE A 148 26.57 -0.37 11.27
C ILE A 148 26.99 -1.55 10.38
N GLY A 149 27.66 -1.25 9.27
CA GLY A 149 28.10 -2.25 8.30
C GLY A 149 26.98 -2.96 7.54
N LYS A 150 25.72 -2.54 7.67
CA LYS A 150 24.57 -3.20 7.03
C LYS A 150 24.11 -2.51 5.76
N ARG A 151 23.56 -3.29 4.83
CA ARG A 151 22.71 -2.81 3.74
C ARG A 151 21.30 -2.53 4.28
N VAL A 152 20.85 -1.29 4.16
CA VAL A 152 19.58 -0.80 4.73
C VAL A 152 18.60 -0.40 3.63
N LEU A 153 17.41 -1.01 3.64
CA LEU A 153 16.28 -0.55 2.84
C LEU A 153 15.41 0.39 3.68
N VAL A 154 15.39 1.68 3.34
CA VAL A 154 14.45 2.66 3.90
C VAL A 154 13.14 2.56 3.14
N VAL A 155 12.02 2.43 3.86
CA VAL A 155 10.69 2.35 3.29
C VAL A 155 9.82 3.49 3.81
N ASP A 156 9.19 4.21 2.90
CA ASP A 156 8.22 5.27 3.19
C ASP A 156 7.05 5.18 2.20
N ASP A 157 5.93 5.81 2.47
CA ASP A 157 4.77 5.73 1.56
C ASP A 157 4.90 6.67 0.35
N VAL A 158 5.41 7.89 0.54
CA VAL A 158 5.59 8.86 -0.55
C VAL A 158 6.85 9.71 -0.39
N ALA A 159 7.59 9.86 -1.49
CA ALA A 159 8.58 10.92 -1.63
C ALA A 159 7.90 12.22 -2.10
N ASP A 160 7.37 13.02 -1.17
CA ASP A 160 6.66 14.28 -1.49
C ASP A 160 7.61 15.45 -1.79
N SER A 161 8.11 16.13 -0.77
CA SER A 161 9.22 17.08 -0.92
C SER A 161 10.58 16.39 -0.96
N GLY A 162 10.68 15.15 -0.47
CA GLY A 162 11.93 14.40 -0.31
C GLY A 162 12.77 14.81 0.91
N GLN A 163 12.32 15.78 1.70
CA GLN A 163 13.09 16.30 2.84
C GLN A 163 13.26 15.27 3.98
N SER A 164 12.22 14.49 4.27
CA SER A 164 12.28 13.41 5.28
C SER A 164 13.28 12.33 4.90
N LEU A 165 13.20 11.85 3.65
CA LEU A 165 14.10 10.82 3.13
C LEU A 165 15.55 11.29 3.12
N ARG A 166 15.81 12.56 2.78
CA ARG A 166 17.15 13.15 2.81
C ARG A 166 17.77 13.10 4.21
N ILE A 167 17.02 13.43 5.26
CA ILE A 167 17.54 13.39 6.63
C ILE A 167 17.64 11.97 7.17
N ALA A 168 16.69 11.09 6.84
CA ALA A 168 16.72 9.68 7.20
C ALA A 168 17.97 8.99 6.61
N HIS A 169 18.23 9.21 5.32
CA HIS A 169 19.43 8.71 4.64
C HIS A 169 20.72 9.23 5.30
N ARG A 170 20.78 10.54 5.61
CA ARG A 170 21.94 11.13 6.30
C ARG A 170 22.20 10.48 7.66
N HIS A 171 21.14 10.30 8.45
CA HIS A 171 21.22 9.70 9.79
C HIS A 171 21.72 8.26 9.75
N LEU A 172 21.21 7.45 8.82
CA LEU A 172 21.68 6.06 8.66
C LEU A 172 23.14 6.00 8.21
N ARG A 173 23.56 6.91 7.33
CA ARG A 173 24.96 7.02 6.91
C ARG A 173 25.86 7.38 8.10
N GLN A 174 25.45 8.32 8.95
CA GLN A 174 26.17 8.69 10.17
C GLN A 174 26.21 7.56 11.21
N LYS A 175 25.21 6.67 11.21
CA LYS A 175 25.18 5.45 12.03
C LYS A 175 25.99 4.28 11.45
N GLY A 176 26.69 4.50 10.33
CA GLY A 176 27.62 3.55 9.74
C GLY A 176 27.00 2.51 8.81
N ALA A 177 25.81 2.75 8.25
CA ALA A 177 25.25 1.88 7.22
C ALA A 177 26.17 1.77 6.00
N GLN A 178 26.36 0.55 5.48
CA GLN A 178 27.27 0.26 4.37
C GLN A 178 26.70 0.74 3.04
N GLU A 179 25.43 0.42 2.78
CA GLU A 179 24.69 0.83 1.59
C GLU A 179 23.25 1.13 2.01
N ILE A 180 22.69 2.23 1.51
CA ILE A 180 21.31 2.63 1.82
C ILE A 180 20.56 2.73 0.50
N ARG A 181 19.43 2.03 0.39
CA ARG A 181 18.47 2.24 -0.68
C ARG A 181 17.13 2.68 -0.11
N VAL A 182 16.40 3.46 -0.90
CA VAL A 182 15.09 3.99 -0.52
C VAL A 182 14.02 3.47 -1.47
N CYS A 183 12.91 3.04 -0.89
CA CYS A 183 11.75 2.50 -1.58
C CYS A 183 10.49 3.26 -1.14
N THR A 184 9.70 3.76 -2.09
CA THR A 184 8.40 4.39 -1.80
C THR A 184 7.29 3.92 -2.73
N LEU A 185 6.02 3.96 -2.29
CA LEU A 185 4.91 3.65 -3.19
C LEU A 185 4.79 4.72 -4.28
N TYR A 186 4.84 6.00 -3.89
CA TYR A 186 4.75 7.13 -4.80
C TYR A 186 5.99 8.01 -4.78
N LEU A 187 6.31 8.59 -5.93
CA LEU A 187 7.24 9.70 -6.11
C LEU A 187 6.47 10.92 -6.64
N LYS A 188 6.68 12.09 -6.04
CA LYS A 188 6.18 13.35 -6.58
C LYS A 188 7.22 14.00 -7.50
N PRO A 189 6.79 14.64 -8.61
CA PRO A 189 7.73 15.36 -9.49
C PRO A 189 8.54 16.46 -8.79
N LYS A 190 7.98 17.09 -7.75
CA LYS A 190 8.63 18.15 -6.96
C LYS A 190 9.66 17.63 -5.93
N SER A 191 9.79 16.32 -5.75
CA SER A 191 10.67 15.76 -4.72
C SER A 191 12.13 16.06 -5.02
N ILE A 192 12.87 16.59 -4.03
CA ILE A 192 14.32 16.78 -4.14
C ILE A 192 15.11 15.50 -3.91
N PHE A 193 14.44 14.42 -3.49
CA PHE A 193 15.06 13.13 -3.22
C PHE A 193 14.38 12.08 -4.09
N LYS A 194 15.14 11.45 -4.98
CA LYS A 194 14.67 10.37 -5.84
C LYS A 194 14.94 9.01 -5.17
N PRO A 195 13.91 8.24 -4.78
CA PRO A 195 14.09 6.88 -4.29
C PRO A 195 14.76 5.98 -5.33
N ASN A 196 15.47 4.96 -4.86
CA ASN A 196 16.02 3.91 -5.73
C ASN A 196 14.91 3.10 -6.39
N HIS A 197 13.81 2.88 -5.66
CA HIS A 197 12.64 2.12 -6.11
C HIS A 197 11.37 2.93 -5.82
N TYR A 198 10.50 3.08 -6.81
CA TYR A 198 9.17 3.65 -6.61
C TYR A 198 8.15 3.05 -7.59
N ALA A 199 6.92 2.83 -7.16
CA ALA A 199 5.92 2.14 -7.99
C ALA A 199 5.23 3.09 -8.98
N LYS A 200 4.87 4.30 -8.53
CA LYS A 200 4.12 5.26 -9.35
C LYS A 200 4.59 6.70 -9.14
N THR A 201 4.30 7.55 -10.12
CA THR A 201 4.46 9.01 -10.03
C THR A 201 3.10 9.69 -10.13
N THR A 202 2.87 10.74 -9.34
CA THR A 202 1.63 11.54 -9.43
C THR A 202 1.85 12.94 -8.84
N SER A 203 1.11 13.94 -9.33
CA SER A 203 1.01 15.25 -8.65
C SER A 203 -0.13 15.28 -7.63
N LYS A 204 -1.16 14.45 -7.79
CA LYS A 204 -2.38 14.39 -6.95
C LYS A 204 -2.07 14.02 -5.50
N TRP A 205 -2.73 14.64 -4.53
CA TRP A 205 -2.65 14.23 -3.13
C TRP A 205 -3.06 12.76 -2.98
N ILE A 206 -2.20 11.94 -2.37
CA ILE A 206 -2.49 10.52 -2.14
C ILE A 206 -3.16 10.39 -0.78
N ILE A 207 -4.22 9.58 -0.69
CA ILE A 207 -4.89 9.25 0.56
C ILE A 207 -4.70 7.75 0.79
N PHE A 208 -3.67 7.39 1.56
CA PHE A 208 -3.39 5.99 1.83
C PHE A 208 -4.44 5.36 2.76
N PRO A 209 -4.60 4.02 2.74
CA PRO A 209 -5.55 3.33 3.60
C PRO A 209 -5.38 3.61 5.10
N TRP A 210 -4.15 3.86 5.58
CA TRP A 210 -3.82 4.11 6.98
C TRP A 210 -4.03 5.55 7.46
N GLU A 211 -4.45 6.48 6.59
CA GLU A 211 -4.58 7.91 6.93
C GLU A 211 -5.91 8.53 6.49
N ARG A 212 -6.91 7.72 6.11
CA ARG A 212 -8.17 8.20 5.54
C ARG A 212 -8.92 9.18 6.44
N LEU A 213 -8.97 8.90 7.74
CA LEU A 213 -9.62 9.81 8.71
C LEU A 213 -8.84 11.12 8.85
N GLU A 214 -7.51 11.08 8.84
CA GLU A 214 -6.67 12.28 8.87
C GLU A 214 -6.90 13.15 7.62
N ALA A 215 -6.99 12.52 6.44
CA ALA A 215 -7.31 13.21 5.20
C ALA A 215 -8.71 13.85 5.22
N ILE A 216 -9.74 13.13 5.70
CA ILE A 216 -11.10 13.68 5.87
C ILE A 216 -11.09 14.90 6.78
N ASN A 217 -10.38 14.83 7.92
CA ASN A 217 -10.29 15.94 8.86
C ASN A 217 -9.56 17.15 8.26
N LEU A 218 -8.51 16.93 7.47
CA LEU A 218 -7.81 18.00 6.77
C LEU A 218 -8.70 18.67 5.70
N ILE A 219 -9.40 17.88 4.89
CA ILE A 219 -10.31 18.40 3.86
C ILE A 219 -11.46 19.19 4.50
N LYS A 220 -12.04 18.67 5.59
CA LYS A 220 -13.05 19.40 6.39
C LYS A 220 -12.52 20.77 6.83
N ARG A 221 -11.30 20.84 7.39
CA ARG A 221 -10.68 22.11 7.80
C ARG A 221 -10.49 23.06 6.62
N ASN A 222 -10.02 22.56 5.48
CA ASN A 222 -9.82 23.36 4.26
C ASN A 222 -11.13 23.89 3.67
N LEU A 223 -12.25 23.22 3.89
CA LEU A 223 -13.58 23.68 3.49
C LEU A 223 -14.13 24.80 4.41
N GLY A 224 -13.53 25.03 5.58
CA GLY A 224 -13.93 26.07 6.53
C GLY A 224 -15.38 25.92 6.98
N SER A 225 -16.16 27.00 6.85
CA SER A 225 -17.61 27.00 7.17
C SER A 225 -18.42 25.99 6.36
N ARG A 226 -17.92 25.54 5.21
CA ARG A 226 -18.56 24.49 4.38
C ARG A 226 -18.17 23.07 4.79
N GLY A 227 -17.38 22.90 5.85
CA GLY A 227 -16.86 21.61 6.30
C GLY A 227 -17.91 20.69 6.91
N ASN A 228 -18.72 20.05 6.06
CA ASN A 228 -19.69 19.01 6.42
C ASN A 228 -19.46 17.74 5.59
N SER A 229 -20.08 16.63 6.00
CA SER A 229 -19.90 15.30 5.39
C SER A 229 -20.22 15.29 3.89
N ILE A 230 -21.30 15.98 3.48
CA ILE A 230 -21.75 16.06 2.08
C ILE A 230 -20.70 16.75 1.21
N ASN A 231 -20.13 17.87 1.68
CA ASN A 231 -19.12 18.61 0.93
C ASN A 231 -17.79 17.85 0.87
N VAL A 232 -17.42 17.10 1.91
CA VAL A 232 -16.24 16.21 1.85
C VAL A 232 -16.45 15.09 0.84
N ILE A 233 -17.63 14.44 0.82
CA ILE A 233 -17.97 13.42 -0.18
C ILE A 233 -17.89 13.99 -1.59
N ARG A 234 -18.38 15.23 -1.79
CA ARG A 234 -18.30 15.91 -3.09
C ARG A 234 -16.86 16.19 -3.51
N GLU A 235 -16.02 16.71 -2.60
CA GLU A 235 -14.60 17.00 -2.87
C GLU A 235 -13.81 15.73 -3.21
N LEU A 236 -14.16 14.59 -2.61
CA LEU A 236 -13.51 13.29 -2.80
C LEU A 236 -14.13 12.43 -3.91
N LYS A 237 -15.16 12.91 -4.61
CA LYS A 237 -15.79 12.17 -5.71
C LYS A 237 -14.73 11.81 -6.77
N GLY A 238 -14.68 10.54 -7.15
CA GLY A 238 -13.71 10.04 -8.15
C GLY A 238 -12.27 9.86 -7.62
N SER A 239 -12.02 9.98 -6.32
CA SER A 239 -10.69 9.77 -5.74
C SER A 239 -10.34 8.30 -5.53
N GLY A 240 -11.35 7.44 -5.40
CA GLY A 240 -11.22 6.04 -4.96
C GLY A 240 -11.86 5.77 -3.58
N LEU A 241 -12.19 6.82 -2.81
CA LEU A 241 -12.94 6.66 -1.55
C LEU A 241 -14.45 6.58 -1.80
N SER A 242 -15.11 5.59 -1.18
CA SER A 242 -16.56 5.46 -1.22
C SER A 242 -17.26 6.43 -0.27
N ALA A 243 -18.46 6.88 -0.65
CA ALA A 243 -19.27 7.74 0.21
C ALA A 243 -19.67 7.04 1.52
N SER A 244 -19.88 5.71 1.49
CA SER A 244 -20.19 4.93 2.70
C SER A 244 -19.04 4.97 3.70
N LEU A 245 -17.81 4.72 3.26
CA LEU A 245 -16.62 4.78 4.11
C LEU A 245 -16.43 6.18 4.70
N ILE A 246 -16.61 7.23 3.89
CA ILE A 246 -16.51 8.61 4.38
C ILE A 246 -17.56 8.88 5.46
N ARG A 247 -18.80 8.43 5.28
CA ARG A 247 -19.86 8.57 6.31
C ARG A 247 -19.53 7.81 7.59
N SER A 248 -19.04 6.57 7.50
CA SER A 248 -18.65 5.79 8.68
C SER A 248 -17.51 6.46 9.46
N LEU A 249 -16.48 6.96 8.77
CA LEU A 249 -15.38 7.70 9.41
C LEU A 249 -15.84 9.06 9.95
N TRP A 250 -16.81 9.71 9.30
CA TRP A 250 -17.40 10.94 9.78
C TRP A 250 -18.16 10.72 11.08
N ALA A 251 -19.02 9.70 11.12
CA ALA A 251 -19.80 9.35 12.31
C ALA A 251 -18.88 9.05 13.50
N LEU A 252 -17.83 8.25 13.30
CA LEU A 252 -16.81 7.97 14.31
C LEU A 252 -16.18 9.24 14.90
N ALA A 253 -16.02 10.29 14.10
CA ALA A 253 -15.28 11.49 14.49
C ALA A 253 -16.15 12.62 15.04
N TYR A 254 -17.45 12.65 14.73
CA TYR A 254 -18.30 13.83 14.95
C TYR A 254 -19.69 13.53 15.50
N ASP A 255 -20.18 12.29 15.41
CA ASP A 255 -21.51 11.93 15.89
C ASP A 255 -21.35 11.33 17.30
N ASN A 256 -21.22 12.20 18.30
CA ASN A 256 -21.26 11.85 19.73
C ASN A 256 -22.63 12.20 20.32
#